data_AF-A0A849Q5B9-F1
#
_entry.id   AF-A0A849Q5B9-F1
#
_cell.length_a   1.000
_cell.length_b   1.000
_cell.length_c   1.000
_cell.angle_alpha   90.00
_cell.angle_beta   90.00
_cell.angle_gamma   90.00
#
_symmetry.space_group_name_H-M   'P 1'
#
loop_
_entity.id
_entity.type
_entity.pdbx_description
1 polymer ?
#
loop_
_entity_poly.entity_id
_entity_poly.type
_entity_poly.pdbx_seq_one_letter_code
_entity_poly.pdbx_strand_id
1 'polypeptide(L)'
;MGRSVKKTTIDLDLALFRRLKQYALDTDRTIREIVTEALQEKLAREAQSTDGTQTSTRDVNSNPLAQRVVQEMERVIPHDVAVRMLSQKCVKHGTFLETLNRRQLTRELIDDILNSVQYMADERQIAIMRDNLIKLSSEGGA
;
A
#
# COMPACT_ATOMS: atom_id res chain seq x y z
N MET A 1 -26.86 4.59 -18.52
CA MET A 1 -26.21 4.73 -17.19
C MET A 1 -24.79 5.23 -17.40
N GLY A 2 -24.52 6.52 -17.14
CA GLY A 2 -23.19 7.10 -17.37
C GLY A 2 -22.23 6.67 -16.26
N ARG A 3 -21.09 6.05 -16.61
CA ARG A 3 -20.00 5.78 -15.66
C ARG A 3 -19.56 7.12 -15.05
N SER A 4 -19.50 7.20 -13.73
CA SER A 4 -18.97 8.37 -13.02
C SER A 4 -17.48 8.52 -13.34
N VAL A 5 -17.14 9.50 -14.17
CA VAL A 5 -15.73 9.81 -14.49
C VAL A 5 -15.17 10.66 -13.35
N LYS A 6 -14.44 10.02 -12.43
CA LYS A 6 -13.65 10.74 -11.43
C LYS A 6 -12.45 11.39 -12.12
N LYS A 7 -12.31 12.70 -11.96
CA LYS A 7 -11.15 13.47 -12.45
C LYS A 7 -10.17 13.63 -11.29
N THR A 8 -8.90 13.41 -11.57
CA THR A 8 -7.81 13.54 -10.60
C THR A 8 -6.66 14.30 -11.25
N THR A 9 -5.99 15.14 -10.47
CA THR A 9 -4.78 15.86 -10.88
C THR A 9 -3.55 15.08 -10.42
N ILE A 10 -2.54 14.99 -11.27
CA ILE A 10 -1.28 14.31 -10.99
C ILE A 10 -0.15 15.28 -11.33
N ASP A 11 0.72 15.54 -10.36
CA ASP A 11 1.92 16.33 -10.60
C ASP A 11 3.02 15.44 -11.21
N LEU A 12 3.58 15.90 -12.33
CA LEU A 12 4.66 15.22 -13.03
C LEU A 12 5.89 16.12 -13.04
N ASP A 13 7.07 15.52 -12.91
CA ASP A 13 8.33 16.21 -13.15
C ASP A 13 8.33 16.80 -14.57
N LEU A 14 8.85 18.03 -14.71
CA LEU A 14 8.97 18.75 -15.97
C LEU A 14 9.69 17.92 -17.06
N ALA A 15 10.75 17.18 -16.70
CA ALA A 15 11.48 16.35 -17.64
C ALA A 15 10.64 15.16 -18.14
N LEU A 16 9.88 14.55 -17.22
CA LEU A 16 8.98 13.44 -17.53
C LEU A 16 7.81 13.93 -18.41
N PHE A 17 7.21 15.08 -18.07
CA PHE A 17 6.13 15.68 -18.85
C PHE A 17 6.56 15.99 -20.29
N ARG A 18 7.78 16.52 -20.50
CA ARG A 18 8.31 16.78 -21.85
C ARG A 18 8.45 15.51 -22.68
N ARG A 19 8.99 14.44 -22.11
CA ARG A 19 9.11 13.14 -22.80
C ARG A 19 7.73 12.56 -23.12
N LEU A 20 6.80 12.65 -22.18
CA LEU A 20 5.44 12.15 -22.36
C LEU A 20 4.68 12.95 -23.44
N LYS A 21 4.91 14.27 -23.49
CA LYS A 21 4.36 15.13 -24.54
C LYS A 21 4.92 14.80 -25.92
N GLN A 22 6.22 14.53 -26.03
CA GLN A 22 6.83 14.11 -27.30
C GLN A 22 6.25 12.78 -27.76
N TYR A 23 6.19 11.80 -26.87
CA TYR A 23 5.61 10.49 -27.16
C TYR A 23 4.13 10.57 -27.58
N ALA A 24 3.35 11.46 -26.94
CA ALA A 24 1.98 11.75 -27.31
C ALA A 24 1.84 12.29 -28.75
N LEU A 25 2.77 13.16 -29.17
CA LEU A 25 2.82 13.66 -30.55
C LEU A 25 3.22 12.56 -31.53
N ASP A 26 4.22 11.75 -31.19
CA ASP A 26 4.74 10.69 -32.06
C ASP A 26 3.72 9.56 -32.30
N THR A 27 2.78 9.38 -31.36
CA THR A 27 1.75 8.32 -31.40
C THR A 27 0.36 8.81 -31.78
N ASP A 28 0.18 10.12 -32.04
CA ASP A 28 -1.11 10.79 -32.29
C ASP A 28 -2.16 10.50 -31.20
N ARG A 29 -1.74 10.59 -29.93
CA ARG A 29 -2.56 10.27 -28.76
C ARG A 29 -2.48 11.37 -27.72
N THR A 30 -3.51 11.51 -26.90
CA THR A 30 -3.47 12.47 -25.79
C THR A 30 -2.67 11.91 -24.60
N ILE A 31 -2.02 12.82 -23.86
CA ILE A 31 -1.35 12.49 -22.58
C ILE A 31 -2.30 11.74 -21.64
N ARG A 32 -3.59 12.12 -21.63
CA ARG A 32 -4.60 11.45 -20.81
C ARG A 32 -4.76 9.98 -21.20
N GLU A 33 -4.88 9.67 -22.48
CA GLU A 33 -5.06 8.29 -22.94
C GLU A 33 -3.85 7.43 -22.60
N ILE A 34 -2.65 7.94 -22.84
CA ILE A 34 -1.40 7.26 -22.54
C ILE A 34 -1.28 6.96 -21.04
N VAL A 35 -1.53 7.95 -20.18
CA VAL A 35 -1.50 7.77 -18.72
C VAL A 35 -2.59 6.80 -18.26
N THR A 36 -3.79 6.91 -18.83
CA THR A 36 -4.92 6.04 -18.46
C THR A 36 -4.63 4.59 -18.80
N GLU A 37 -4.10 4.31 -19.99
CA GLU A 37 -3.70 2.96 -20.40
C GLU A 37 -2.55 2.42 -19.56
N ALA A 38 -1.51 3.22 -19.32
CA ALA A 38 -0.38 2.80 -18.48
C ALA A 38 -0.84 2.45 -17.06
N LEU A 39 -1.78 3.22 -16.50
CA LEU A 39 -2.39 2.92 -15.20
C LEU A 39 -3.23 1.64 -15.25
N GLN A 40 -4.06 1.45 -16.29
CA GLN A 40 -4.84 0.23 -16.46
C GLN A 40 -3.97 -1.00 -16.59
N GLU A 41 -2.90 -0.91 -17.39
CA GLU A 41 -1.96 -2.01 -17.59
C GLU A 41 -1.19 -2.32 -16.30
N LYS A 42 -0.73 -1.30 -15.57
CA LYS A 42 -0.08 -1.48 -14.27
C LYS A 42 -1.02 -2.13 -13.26
N LEU A 43 -2.25 -1.64 -13.14
CA LEU A 43 -3.27 -2.23 -12.26
C LEU A 43 -3.62 -3.66 -12.66
N ALA A 44 -3.70 -3.95 -13.97
CA ALA A 44 -3.94 -5.30 -14.47
C ALA A 44 -2.76 -6.24 -14.17
N ARG A 45 -1.52 -5.78 -14.32
CA ARG A 45 -0.31 -6.53 -13.95
C ARG A 45 -0.24 -6.78 -12.45
N GLU A 46 -0.58 -5.78 -11.63
CA GLU A 46 -0.70 -5.94 -10.18
C GLU A 46 -1.82 -6.93 -9.81
N ALA A 47 -2.96 -6.88 -10.49
CA ALA A 47 -4.07 -7.81 -10.31
C ALA A 47 -3.71 -9.27 -10.72
N GLN A 48 -2.95 -9.45 -11.80
CA GLN A 48 -2.46 -10.76 -12.22
C GLN A 48 -1.33 -11.27 -11.33
N SER A 49 -0.51 -10.36 -10.78
CA SER A 49 0.50 -10.71 -9.78
C SER A 49 -0.14 -11.13 -8.45
N THR A 50 -1.39 -10.70 -8.18
CA THR A 50 -2.17 -11.17 -7.02
C THR A 50 -2.85 -12.53 -7.21
N ASP A 51 -2.90 -13.11 -8.43
CA ASP A 51 -3.43 -14.48 -8.61
C ASP A 51 -2.44 -15.57 -8.14
N GLY A 52 -1.19 -15.22 -7.84
CA GLY A 52 -0.21 -16.11 -7.18
C GLY A 52 -0.22 -16.06 -5.65
N THR A 53 -0.89 -15.06 -5.07
CA THR A 53 -1.04 -14.90 -3.62
C THR A 53 -2.42 -14.32 -3.36
N GLN A 54 -3.41 -15.20 -3.22
CA GLN A 54 -4.61 -14.90 -2.46
C GLN A 54 -4.17 -14.47 -1.06
N THR A 55 -3.86 -13.18 -0.86
CA THR A 55 -3.78 -12.59 0.47
C THR A 55 -5.22 -12.44 0.93
N SER A 56 -5.79 -13.57 1.36
CA SER A 56 -7.18 -13.64 1.76
C SER A 56 -7.32 -12.74 2.99
N THR A 57 -8.30 -11.84 2.99
CA THR A 57 -8.71 -11.11 4.20
C THR A 57 -9.03 -12.05 5.38
N ARG A 58 -9.26 -13.34 5.07
CA ARG A 58 -9.33 -14.47 6.00
C ARG A 58 -8.09 -14.61 6.89
N ASP A 59 -6.91 -14.33 6.38
CA ASP A 59 -5.61 -14.58 7.03
C ASP A 59 -5.33 -13.53 8.13
N VAL A 60 -5.81 -12.29 7.91
CA VAL A 60 -5.84 -11.26 8.95
C VAL A 60 -6.83 -11.66 10.03
N ASN A 61 -8.02 -12.15 9.65
CA ASN A 61 -9.05 -12.52 10.62
C ASN A 61 -8.67 -13.70 11.54
N SER A 62 -7.73 -14.54 11.11
CA SER A 62 -7.18 -15.61 11.96
C SER A 62 -6.14 -15.14 12.97
N ASN A 63 -5.60 -13.91 12.84
CA ASN A 63 -4.54 -13.42 13.72
C ASN A 63 -4.89 -12.08 14.39
N PRO A 64 -5.07 -12.06 15.73
CA PRO A 64 -5.45 -10.86 16.46
C PRO A 64 -4.37 -9.77 16.45
N LEU A 65 -3.09 -10.12 16.31
CA LEU A 65 -2.01 -9.14 16.19
C LEU A 65 -2.04 -8.49 14.79
N ALA A 66 -2.21 -9.29 13.74
CA ALA A 66 -2.35 -8.77 12.38
C ALA A 66 -3.56 -7.83 12.26
N GLN A 67 -4.71 -8.19 12.85
CA GLN A 67 -5.87 -7.30 12.93
C GLN A 67 -5.54 -5.96 13.58
N ARG A 68 -4.85 -5.96 14.72
CA ARG A 68 -4.49 -4.71 15.41
C ARG A 68 -3.56 -3.84 14.57
N VAL A 69 -2.59 -4.44 13.88
CA VAL A 69 -1.68 -3.70 12.98
C VAL A 69 -2.47 -3.10 11.82
N VAL A 70 -3.38 -3.86 11.21
CA VAL A 70 -4.25 -3.36 10.14
C VAL A 70 -5.14 -2.22 10.65
N GLN A 71 -5.73 -2.32 11.84
CA GLN A 71 -6.54 -1.26 12.45
C GLN A 71 -5.75 0.04 12.68
N GLU A 72 -4.46 -0.05 13.03
CA GLU A 72 -3.61 1.13 13.13
C GLU A 72 -3.34 1.75 11.76
N MET A 73 -3.12 0.92 10.74
CA MET A 73 -2.93 1.37 9.35
C MET A 73 -4.21 1.95 8.75
N GLU A 74 -5.39 1.44 9.11
CA GLU A 74 -6.71 1.90 8.66
C GLU A 74 -6.99 3.37 9.02
N ARG A 75 -6.31 3.90 10.04
CA ARG A 75 -6.44 5.32 10.40
C ARG A 75 -5.91 6.26 9.33
N VAL A 76 -5.11 5.73 8.42
CA VAL A 76 -4.37 6.48 7.41
C VAL A 76 -4.78 6.06 6.00
N ILE A 77 -4.98 4.75 5.79
CA ILE A 77 -5.26 4.18 4.47
C ILE A 77 -6.49 3.27 4.49
N PRO A 78 -7.15 3.03 3.35
CA PRO A 78 -8.29 2.11 3.29
C PRO A 78 -7.91 0.69 3.74
N HIS A 79 -8.85 -0.01 4.38
CA HIS A 79 -8.68 -1.39 4.91
C HIS A 79 -8.04 -2.35 3.90
N ASP A 80 -8.56 -2.42 2.67
CA ASP A 80 -8.06 -3.33 1.64
C ASP A 80 -6.59 -3.05 1.29
N VAL A 81 -6.17 -1.78 1.32
CA VAL A 81 -4.78 -1.37 1.08
C VAL A 81 -3.93 -1.76 2.28
N ALA A 82 -4.43 -1.57 3.49
CA ALA A 82 -3.72 -1.92 4.72
C ALA A 82 -3.45 -3.43 4.81
N VAL A 83 -4.46 -4.27 4.54
CA VAL A 83 -4.33 -5.74 4.52
C VAL A 83 -3.29 -6.19 3.50
N ARG A 84 -3.43 -5.73 2.25
CA ARG A 84 -2.50 -6.11 1.17
C ARG A 84 -1.08 -5.67 1.47
N MET A 85 -0.91 -4.44 1.93
CA MET A 85 0.40 -3.90 2.24
C MET A 85 1.03 -4.64 3.41
N LEU A 86 0.30 -4.86 4.51
CA LEU A 86 0.83 -5.63 5.62
C LEU A 86 1.24 -7.03 5.18
N SER A 87 0.42 -7.71 4.36
CA SER A 87 0.76 -9.02 3.81
C SER A 87 2.06 -8.99 3.00
N GLN A 88 2.22 -8.02 2.11
CA GLN A 88 3.44 -7.86 1.31
C GLN A 88 4.66 -7.60 2.18
N LYS A 89 4.53 -6.76 3.21
CA LYS A 89 5.62 -6.48 4.16
C LYS A 89 5.97 -7.71 4.98
N CYS A 90 4.98 -8.42 5.52
CA CYS A 90 5.22 -9.67 6.25
C CYS A 90 6.02 -10.66 5.40
N VAL A 91 5.62 -10.91 4.15
CA VAL A 91 6.31 -11.84 3.23
C VAL A 91 7.74 -11.38 2.96
N LYS A 92 7.96 -10.08 2.72
CA LYS A 92 9.30 -9.51 2.51
C LYS A 92 10.23 -9.75 3.70
N HIS A 93 9.70 -9.74 4.92
CA HIS A 93 10.43 -9.99 6.15
C HIS A 93 10.46 -11.48 6.56
N GLY A 94 10.03 -12.39 5.67
CA GLY A 94 10.07 -13.83 5.92
C GLY A 94 8.98 -14.34 6.87
N THR A 95 7.86 -13.62 6.96
CA THR A 95 6.74 -13.92 7.86
C THR A 95 5.41 -13.92 7.11
N PHE A 96 4.35 -14.43 7.73
CA PHE A 96 3.01 -14.46 7.15
C PHE A 96 2.01 -13.83 8.12
N LEU A 97 0.91 -13.26 7.60
CA LEU A 97 -0.14 -12.66 8.42
C LEU A 97 -0.70 -13.65 9.45
N GLU A 98 -0.89 -14.90 9.05
CA GLU A 98 -1.43 -15.98 9.89
C GLU A 98 -0.51 -16.30 11.08
N THR A 99 0.80 -16.23 10.88
CA THR A 99 1.82 -16.62 11.87
C THR A 99 2.45 -15.42 12.59
N LEU A 100 2.08 -14.20 12.18
CA LEU A 100 2.62 -12.94 12.70
C LEU A 100 2.50 -12.90 14.22
N ASN A 101 3.64 -12.93 14.89
CA ASN A 101 3.72 -12.79 16.34
C ASN A 101 4.51 -11.53 16.72
N ARG A 102 4.51 -11.20 18.01
CA ARG A 102 5.14 -9.98 18.51
C ARG A 102 6.65 -9.93 18.26
N ARG A 103 7.33 -11.07 18.32
CA ARG A 103 8.79 -11.16 18.05
C ARG A 103 9.10 -10.89 16.57
N GLN A 104 8.16 -11.21 15.69
CA GLN A 104 8.24 -10.95 14.25
C GLN A 104 7.85 -9.52 13.87
N LEU A 105 7.15 -8.80 14.76
CA LEU A 105 6.91 -7.35 14.61
C LEU A 105 8.18 -6.56 14.98
N THR A 106 9.25 -6.81 14.22
CA THR A 106 10.56 -6.20 14.41
C THR A 106 10.52 -4.71 14.09
N ARG A 107 11.50 -3.97 14.60
CA ARG A 107 11.65 -2.54 14.28
C ARG A 107 11.77 -2.31 12.77
N GLU A 108 12.45 -3.20 12.06
CA GLU A 108 12.61 -3.14 10.61
C GLU A 108 11.29 -3.30 9.87
N LEU A 109 10.43 -4.24 10.29
CA LEU A 109 9.10 -4.40 9.72
C LEU A 109 8.21 -3.17 10.00
N ILE A 110 8.27 -2.63 11.23
CA ILE A 110 7.53 -1.41 11.60
C ILE A 110 7.98 -0.24 10.72
N ASP A 111 9.29 0.01 10.58
CA ASP A 111 9.80 1.11 9.78
C ASP A 111 9.45 0.94 8.29
N ASP A 112 9.44 -0.28 7.75
CA ASP A 112 9.04 -0.55 6.36
C ASP A 112 7.52 -0.32 6.13
N ILE A 113 6.69 -0.64 7.13
CA ILE A 113 5.27 -0.27 7.11
C ILE A 113 5.14 1.26 7.11
N LEU A 114 5.75 1.95 8.07
CA LEU A 114 5.69 3.41 8.23
C LEU A 114 6.15 4.14 6.97
N ASN A 115 7.28 3.73 6.37
CA ASN A 115 7.82 4.31 5.14
C ASN A 115 6.86 4.19 3.95
N SER A 116 5.97 3.21 3.96
CA SER A 116 5.02 2.99 2.86
C SER A 116 3.77 3.89 2.99
N VAL A 117 3.45 4.33 4.20
CA VAL A 117 2.31 5.21 4.49
C VAL A 117 2.69 6.65 4.77
N GLN A 118 3.97 6.96 4.98
CA GLN A 118 4.44 8.34 5.25
C GLN A 118 4.07 9.33 4.15
N TYR A 119 3.91 8.87 2.91
CA TYR A 119 3.50 9.71 1.78
C TYR A 119 1.99 9.85 1.62
N MET A 120 1.21 9.16 2.44
CA MET A 120 -0.26 9.11 2.39
C MET A 120 -0.92 9.74 3.63
N ALA A 121 -0.13 10.18 4.61
CA ALA A 121 -0.60 10.64 5.92
C ALA A 121 0.11 11.91 6.36
N ASP A 122 -0.49 12.61 7.33
CA ASP A 122 0.19 13.67 8.07
C ASP A 122 1.27 13.09 9.01
N GLU A 123 2.38 13.84 9.19
CA GLU A 123 3.49 13.45 10.08
C GLU A 123 3.02 13.08 11.50
N ARG A 124 1.99 13.78 12.01
CA ARG A 124 1.41 13.51 13.33
C ARG A 124 0.73 12.15 13.40
N GLN A 125 0.04 11.72 12.33
CA GLN A 125 -0.61 10.41 12.27
C GLN A 125 0.43 9.28 12.18
N ILE A 126 1.52 9.51 11.43
CA ILE A 126 2.65 8.58 11.35
C ILE A 126 3.34 8.41 12.70
N ALA A 127 3.55 9.50 13.45
CA ALA A 127 4.13 9.45 14.79
C ALA A 127 3.26 8.63 15.76
N ILE A 128 1.94 8.87 15.77
CA ILE A 128 1.00 8.11 16.61
C ILE A 128 1.01 6.62 16.24
N MET A 129 0.96 6.30 14.95
CA MET A 129 0.98 4.93 14.47
C MET A 129 2.31 4.24 14.83
N ARG A 130 3.46 4.92 14.69
CA ARG A 130 4.76 4.40 15.12
C ARG A 130 4.74 3.99 16.59
N ASP A 131 4.28 4.89 17.47
CA ASP A 131 4.23 4.62 18.91
C ASP A 131 3.31 3.43 19.23
N ASN A 132 2.17 3.31 18.54
CA ASN A 132 1.25 2.20 18.75
C ASN A 132 1.82 0.87 18.24
N LEU A 133 2.48 0.85 17.08
CA LEU A 133 3.13 -0.36 16.56
C LEU A 133 4.28 -0.84 17.47
N ILE A 134 5.04 0.09 18.04
CA ILE A 134 6.10 -0.23 19.02
C ILE A 134 5.50 -0.76 20.34
N LYS A 135 4.36 -0.23 20.79
CA LYS A 135 3.64 -0.79 21.95
C LYS A 135 3.15 -2.21 21.65
N LEU A 136 2.57 -2.44 20.47
CA LEU A 136 2.11 -3.76 20.05
C LEU A 136 3.23 -4.81 19.98
N SER A 137 4.46 -4.42 19.64
CA SER A 137 5.61 -5.32 19.67
C SER A 137 6.14 -5.60 21.08
N SER A 138 5.83 -4.76 22.08
CA SER A 138 6.37 -4.82 23.45
C SER A 138 5.39 -5.30 24.53
N GLU A 139 4.07 -5.26 24.33
CA GLU A 139 3.03 -5.62 25.31
C GLU A 139 2.92 -7.14 25.66
N GLY A 140 4.02 -7.87 25.77
CA GLY A 140 4.03 -9.32 26.02
C GLY A 140 5.07 -9.86 27.00
N GLY A 141 5.70 -8.99 27.79
CA GLY A 141 6.55 -9.41 28.90
C GLY A 141 5.76 -9.53 30.21
N ALA A 142 5.06 -10.64 30.39
CA ALA A 142 4.61 -11.13 31.69
C ALA A 142 4.58 -12.67 31.65
#